data_AF-A0A947N0X2-F1
#
_entry.id   AF-A0A947N0X2-F1
#
_cell.length_a   1.000
_cell.length_b   1.000
_cell.length_c   1.000
_cell.angle_alpha   90.00
_cell.angle_beta   90.00
_cell.angle_gamma   90.00
#
_symmetry.space_group_name_H-M   'P 1'
#
loop_
_entity.id
_entity.type
_entity.pdbx_description
1 polymer ?
#
loop_
_entity_poly.entity_id
_entity_poly.type
_entity_poly.pdbx_seq_one_letter_code
_entity_poly.pdbx_strand_id
1 'polypeptide(L)'
;MKQTFIITITIALLVLQAVSADILPVGKKGYTRCTKIVNTEEFPDAYFISHLTGPMIQGHENSLIDSDECLYYGYKFNTLQILAVSRDYVNTVGIDNIEASDPEIMVSDEDSPPATGYNDEDSPIIKETTEYSIAGFSENGLILYKSR
;
A
#
# COMPACT_ATOMS: atom_id res chain seq x y z
N MET A 1 36.99 16.08 32.18
CA MET A 1 35.72 15.56 32.76
C MET A 1 34.54 16.50 32.53
N LYS A 2 34.55 17.76 33.02
CA LYS A 2 33.39 18.68 32.84
C LYS A 2 33.03 18.98 31.37
N GLN A 3 34.02 19.21 30.51
CA GLN A 3 33.80 19.59 29.11
C GLN A 3 33.24 18.43 28.27
N THR A 4 33.75 17.21 28.49
CA THR A 4 33.26 15.98 27.85
C THR A 4 31.80 15.69 28.25
N PHE A 5 31.45 15.91 29.52
CA PHE A 5 30.09 15.71 30.03
C PHE A 5 29.07 16.68 29.40
N ILE A 6 29.46 17.94 29.20
CA ILE A 6 28.62 18.94 28.52
C ILE A 6 28.39 18.57 27.05
N ILE A 7 29.44 18.12 26.34
CA ILE A 7 29.33 17.70 24.93
C ILE A 7 28.36 16.52 24.79
N THR A 8 28.45 15.51 25.68
CA THR A 8 27.55 14.36 25.65
C THR A 8 26.10 14.76 25.91
N ILE A 9 25.84 15.67 26.85
CA ILE A 9 24.49 16.18 27.13
C ILE A 9 23.93 16.94 25.92
N THR A 10 24.73 17.79 25.29
CA THR A 10 24.29 18.56 24.12
C THR A 10 23.97 17.65 22.93
N ILE A 11 24.78 16.62 22.69
CA ILE A 11 24.52 15.61 21.64
C ILE A 11 23.24 14.83 21.96
N ALA A 12 23.04 14.40 23.21
CA ALA A 12 21.83 13.70 23.62
C ALA A 12 20.56 14.56 23.45
N LEU A 13 20.62 15.85 23.79
CA LEU A 13 19.50 16.80 23.61
C LEU A 13 19.17 17.06 22.14
N LEU A 14 20.17 17.10 21.26
CA LEU A 14 19.96 17.24 19.82
C LEU A 14 19.29 15.99 19.21
N VAL A 15 19.63 14.79 19.69
CA VAL A 15 19.04 13.54 19.21
C VAL A 15 17.58 13.37 19.69
N LEU A 16 17.22 13.91 20.86
CA LEU A 16 15.85 13.84 21.39
C LEU A 16 14.84 14.66 20.58
N GLN A 17 15.26 15.68 19.82
CA GLN A 17 14.36 16.48 18.98
C GLN A 17 13.96 15.79 17.67
N ALA A 18 14.60 14.67 17.31
CA ALA A 18 14.33 13.95 16.06
C ALA A 18 13.24 12.87 16.18
N VAL A 19 12.62 12.70 17.35
CA VAL A 19 11.55 11.70 17.53
C VAL A 19 10.22 12.28 17.06
N SER A 20 9.95 12.20 15.77
CA SER A 20 8.63 12.47 15.20
C SER A 20 7.76 11.23 15.42
N ALA A 21 6.99 11.21 16.50
CA ALA A 21 5.94 10.22 16.69
C ALA A 21 4.74 10.58 15.82
N ASP A 22 4.01 9.58 15.34
CA ASP A 22 2.73 9.79 14.67
C ASP A 22 1.76 10.54 15.59
N ILE A 23 1.33 11.73 15.17
CA ILE A 23 0.38 12.54 15.93
C ILE A 23 -1.04 12.08 15.57
N LEU A 24 -1.75 11.52 16.54
CA LEU A 24 -3.18 11.30 16.45
C LEU A 24 -3.90 12.66 16.59
N PRO A 25 -4.71 13.11 15.62
CA PRO A 25 -5.42 14.37 15.74
C PRO A 25 -6.37 14.36 16.95
N VAL A 26 -6.52 15.52 17.61
CA VAL A 26 -7.39 15.66 18.79
C VAL A 26 -8.84 15.28 18.44
N GLY A 27 -9.48 14.45 19.27
CA GLY A 27 -10.85 13.98 19.07
C GLY A 27 -10.99 12.93 17.96
N LYS A 28 -9.88 12.38 17.47
CA LYS A 28 -9.87 11.28 16.50
C LYS A 28 -9.32 10.01 17.13
N LYS A 29 -9.70 8.87 16.54
CA LYS A 29 -9.04 7.58 16.75
C LYS A 29 -8.63 6.98 15.42
N GLY A 30 -7.66 6.06 15.47
CA GLY A 30 -7.29 5.26 14.32
C GLY A 30 -8.32 4.16 14.06
N TYR A 31 -8.53 3.82 12.80
CA TYR A 31 -9.26 2.62 12.39
C TYR A 31 -8.52 1.92 11.25
N THR A 32 -8.77 0.61 11.11
CA THR A 32 -8.15 -0.22 10.10
C THR A 32 -9.01 -0.28 8.84
N ARG A 33 -8.42 -0.09 7.66
CA ARG A 33 -9.06 -0.40 6.39
C ARG A 33 -8.52 -1.71 5.84
N CYS A 34 -9.41 -2.52 5.30
CA CYS A 34 -9.05 -3.71 4.53
C CYS A 34 -9.72 -3.60 3.17
N THR A 35 -8.93 -3.36 2.14
CA THR A 35 -9.39 -3.43 0.75
C THR A 35 -9.04 -4.81 0.23
N LYS A 36 -9.93 -5.42 -0.55
CA LYS A 36 -9.74 -6.76 -1.12
C LYS A 36 -10.05 -6.76 -2.60
N ILE A 37 -9.42 -7.65 -3.35
CA ILE A 37 -9.92 -8.10 -4.65
C ILE A 37 -10.50 -9.50 -4.45
N VAL A 38 -11.75 -9.72 -4.88
CA VAL A 38 -12.52 -10.93 -4.47
C VAL A 38 -12.79 -11.93 -5.58
N ASN A 39 -12.22 -11.73 -6.77
CA ASN A 39 -12.45 -12.63 -7.92
C ASN A 39 -11.20 -12.84 -8.78
N THR A 40 -10.00 -12.86 -8.17
CA THR A 40 -8.76 -13.09 -8.92
C THR A 40 -8.70 -14.49 -9.54
N GLU A 41 -9.40 -15.46 -8.95
CA GLU A 41 -9.53 -16.83 -9.42
C GLU A 41 -10.29 -16.98 -10.75
N GLU A 42 -11.11 -15.99 -11.12
CA GLU A 42 -11.83 -15.96 -12.40
C GLU A 42 -10.88 -15.69 -13.59
N PHE A 43 -9.63 -15.28 -13.32
CA PHE A 43 -8.62 -14.92 -14.33
C PHE A 43 -7.37 -15.79 -14.18
N PRO A 44 -7.43 -17.10 -14.49
CA PRO A 44 -6.36 -18.05 -14.22
C PRO A 44 -5.08 -17.79 -15.04
N ASP A 45 -5.16 -17.02 -16.12
CA ASP A 45 -4.01 -16.72 -16.99
C ASP A 45 -3.27 -15.43 -16.58
N ALA A 46 -3.76 -14.73 -15.55
CA ALA A 46 -3.17 -13.51 -15.03
C ALA A 46 -2.71 -13.67 -13.57
N TYR A 47 -1.67 -12.91 -13.23
CA TYR A 47 -1.39 -12.51 -11.85
C TYR A 47 -1.85 -11.07 -11.63
N PHE A 48 -2.37 -10.82 -10.45
CA PHE A 48 -2.62 -9.48 -9.94
C PHE A 48 -1.55 -9.15 -8.92
N ILE A 49 -0.94 -7.98 -9.05
CA ILE A 49 0.21 -7.58 -8.26
C ILE A 49 -0.10 -6.25 -7.60
N SER A 50 0.12 -6.17 -6.29
CA SER A 50 0.19 -4.90 -5.57
C SER A 50 1.58 -4.32 -5.80
N HIS A 51 1.64 -3.19 -6.51
CA HIS A 51 2.87 -2.46 -6.79
C HIS A 51 2.92 -1.22 -5.90
N LEU A 52 3.80 -1.27 -4.89
CA LEU A 52 3.98 -0.19 -3.94
C LEU A 52 5.19 0.66 -4.31
N THR A 53 4.98 1.97 -4.43
CA THR A 53 6.04 2.96 -4.61
C THR A 53 5.92 4.03 -3.53
N GLY A 54 6.97 4.80 -3.29
CA GLY A 54 6.89 5.93 -2.37
C GLY A 54 8.21 6.29 -1.70
N PRO A 55 8.21 7.34 -0.86
CA PRO A 55 9.42 7.83 -0.21
C PRO A 55 9.99 6.86 0.83
N MET A 56 9.19 5.88 1.28
CA MET A 56 9.58 4.90 2.29
C MET A 56 9.99 3.55 1.68
N ILE A 57 9.95 3.43 0.35
CA ILE A 57 10.33 2.23 -0.40
C ILE A 57 11.48 2.58 -1.33
N GLN A 58 12.48 1.71 -1.42
CA GLN A 58 13.58 1.89 -2.37
C GLN A 58 13.16 1.34 -3.74
N GLY A 59 12.74 2.23 -4.64
CA GLY A 59 12.20 1.84 -5.95
C GLY A 59 10.73 1.42 -5.79
N HIS A 60 10.49 0.12 -5.76
CA HIS A 60 9.16 -0.47 -5.60
C HIS A 60 9.19 -1.79 -4.82
N GLU A 61 8.04 -2.18 -4.30
CA GLU A 61 7.77 -3.50 -3.72
C GLU A 61 6.57 -4.12 -4.42
N ASN A 62 6.74 -5.36 -4.89
CA ASN A 62 5.69 -6.13 -5.54
C ASN A 62 5.26 -7.31 -4.65
N SER A 63 3.96 -7.54 -4.56
CA SER A 63 3.42 -8.78 -3.99
C SER A 63 2.20 -9.26 -4.76
N LEU A 64 2.00 -10.58 -4.79
CA LEU A 64 0.79 -11.15 -5.40
C LEU A 64 -0.44 -10.78 -4.58
N ILE A 65 -1.54 -10.55 -5.28
CA ILE A 65 -2.85 -10.33 -4.69
C ILE A 65 -3.63 -11.63 -4.80
N ASP A 66 -3.86 -12.25 -3.65
CA ASP A 66 -4.75 -13.39 -3.51
C ASP A 66 -6.19 -12.93 -3.30
N SER A 67 -7.13 -13.75 -3.75
CA SER A 67 -8.55 -13.48 -3.61
C SER A 67 -8.94 -13.43 -2.13
N ASP A 68 -9.84 -12.51 -1.77
CA ASP A 68 -10.35 -12.31 -0.42
C ASP A 68 -9.31 -11.90 0.65
N GLU A 69 -8.08 -11.61 0.25
CA GLU A 69 -7.04 -11.11 1.17
C GLU A 69 -6.99 -9.59 1.23
N CYS A 70 -6.63 -9.06 2.39
CA CYS A 70 -6.47 -7.61 2.54
C CYS A 70 -5.20 -7.18 1.79
N LEU A 71 -5.34 -6.20 0.90
CA LEU A 71 -4.21 -5.58 0.21
C LEU A 71 -3.22 -5.00 1.23
N TYR A 72 -1.93 -5.19 0.95
CA TYR A 72 -0.85 -4.58 1.69
C TYR A 72 -0.53 -3.20 1.12
N TYR A 73 -0.46 -2.20 2.00
CA TYR A 73 -0.26 -0.79 1.63
C TYR A 73 1.11 -0.25 2.02
N GLY A 74 1.94 -1.05 2.70
CA GLY A 74 3.18 -0.55 3.28
C GLY A 74 2.97 0.53 4.34
N TYR A 75 3.95 1.42 4.46
CA TYR A 75 3.93 2.55 5.39
C TYR A 75 3.19 3.75 4.81
N LYS A 76 2.89 4.73 5.66
CA LYS A 76 2.27 6.01 5.26
C LYS A 76 3.06 6.66 4.12
N PHE A 77 2.34 7.37 3.24
CA PHE A 77 2.86 8.09 2.05
C PHE A 77 3.30 7.21 0.88
N ASN A 78 3.19 5.89 1.00
CA ASN A 78 3.32 5.03 -0.17
C ASN A 78 2.07 5.11 -1.05
N THR A 79 2.26 4.85 -2.33
CA THR A 79 1.22 4.72 -3.34
C THR A 79 1.11 3.24 -3.69
N LEU A 80 -0.12 2.72 -3.66
CA LEU A 80 -0.44 1.38 -4.12
C LEU A 80 -1.10 1.47 -5.50
N GLN A 81 -0.53 0.75 -6.46
CA GLN A 81 -1.14 0.47 -7.77
C GLN A 81 -1.44 -1.02 -7.88
N ILE A 82 -2.54 -1.36 -8.55
CA ILE A 82 -2.88 -2.76 -8.83
C ILE A 82 -2.54 -3.03 -10.28
N LEU A 83 -1.65 -4.00 -10.50
CA LEU A 83 -1.20 -4.40 -11.82
C LEU A 83 -1.83 -5.73 -12.19
N ALA A 84 -2.17 -5.89 -13.47
CA ALA A 84 -2.51 -7.16 -14.08
C ALA A 84 -1.45 -7.53 -15.12
N VAL A 85 -0.96 -8.75 -15.02
CA VAL A 85 0.16 -9.25 -15.82
C VAL A 85 -0.10 -10.70 -16.22
N SER A 86 0.29 -11.10 -17.43
CA SER A 86 0.21 -12.51 -17.82
C SER A 86 1.11 -13.37 -16.92
N ARG A 87 0.64 -14.56 -16.57
CA ARG A 87 1.44 -15.48 -15.73
C ARG A 87 2.75 -15.87 -16.39
N ASP A 88 2.74 -16.10 -17.69
CA ASP A 88 3.92 -16.48 -18.46
C ASP A 88 5.01 -15.40 -18.42
N TYR A 89 4.62 -14.13 -18.47
CA TYR A 89 5.56 -13.03 -18.34
C TYR A 89 6.20 -12.99 -16.97
N VAL A 90 5.40 -13.03 -15.89
CA VAL A 90 5.91 -13.06 -14.51
C VAL A 90 6.80 -14.27 -14.26
N ASN A 91 6.43 -15.45 -14.78
CA ASN A 91 7.25 -16.65 -14.64
C ASN A 91 8.60 -16.56 -15.39
N THR A 92 8.69 -15.69 -16.40
CA THR A 92 9.90 -15.47 -17.18
C THR A 92 10.81 -14.42 -16.53
N VAL A 93 10.26 -13.28 -16.13
CA VAL A 93 11.04 -12.14 -15.62
C VAL A 93 11.19 -12.13 -14.11
N GLY A 94 10.27 -12.77 -13.39
CA GLY A 94 10.18 -12.74 -11.92
C GLY A 94 9.41 -11.52 -11.42
N ILE A 95 8.64 -11.71 -10.33
CA ILE A 95 7.74 -10.69 -9.77
C ILE A 95 8.46 -9.40 -9.37
N ASP A 96 9.68 -9.50 -8.85
CA ASP A 96 10.45 -8.33 -8.37
C ASP A 96 10.86 -7.38 -9.51
N ASN A 97 10.91 -7.89 -10.75
CA ASN A 97 11.33 -7.13 -11.93
C ASN A 97 10.15 -6.50 -12.69
N ILE A 98 8.92 -6.63 -12.18
CA ILE A 98 7.73 -6.03 -12.79
C ILE A 98 7.68 -4.53 -12.46
N GLU A 99 7.56 -3.72 -13.51
CA GLU A 99 7.50 -2.26 -13.44
C GLU A 99 6.17 -1.77 -14.02
N ALA A 100 5.50 -0.82 -13.36
CA ALA A 100 4.20 -0.30 -13.84
C ALA A 100 4.28 0.41 -15.21
N SER A 101 5.48 0.80 -15.66
CA SER A 101 5.70 1.44 -16.96
C SER A 101 5.89 0.46 -18.12
N ASP A 102 5.96 -0.85 -17.85
CA ASP A 102 6.18 -1.86 -18.88
C ASP A 102 4.91 -2.03 -19.76
N PRO A 103 5.04 -2.04 -21.10
CA PRO A 103 3.91 -2.16 -22.01
C PRO A 103 3.10 -3.47 -21.89
N GLU A 104 3.66 -4.53 -21.30
CA GLU A 104 2.95 -5.80 -21.03
C GLU A 104 2.02 -5.71 -19.79
N ILE A 105 2.03 -4.57 -19.09
CA ILE A 105 1.37 -4.40 -17.79
C ILE A 105 0.10 -3.56 -17.92
N MET A 106 -0.98 -4.08 -17.36
CA MET A 106 -2.25 -3.37 -17.25
C MET A 106 -2.38 -2.77 -15.85
N VAL A 107 -2.37 -1.44 -15.75
CA VAL A 107 -2.50 -0.73 -14.47
C VAL A 107 -3.98 -0.47 -14.17
N SER A 108 -4.38 -0.57 -12.90
CA SER A 108 -5.72 -0.18 -12.45
C SER A 108 -5.94 1.32 -12.53
N ASP A 109 -7.16 1.70 -12.88
CA ASP A 109 -7.63 3.08 -12.89
C ASP A 109 -7.99 3.64 -11.50
N GLU A 110 -8.24 2.76 -10.53
CA GLU A 110 -8.62 3.14 -9.17
C GLU A 110 -7.42 3.56 -8.29
N ASP A 111 -7.52 4.75 -7.70
CA ASP A 111 -6.64 5.19 -6.62
C ASP A 111 -7.01 4.47 -5.33
N SER A 112 -6.12 3.58 -4.86
CA SER A 112 -6.41 2.84 -3.65
C SER A 112 -6.21 3.72 -2.39
N PRO A 113 -7.21 3.83 -1.50
CA PRO A 113 -7.07 4.61 -0.27
C PRO A 113 -6.05 3.95 0.69
N PRO A 114 -5.40 4.72 1.57
CA PRO A 114 -4.39 4.17 2.49
C PRO A 114 -4.98 3.16 3.48
N ALA A 115 -4.19 2.17 3.91
CA ALA A 115 -4.57 1.11 4.87
C ALA A 115 -5.12 1.60 6.21
N THR A 116 -4.79 2.82 6.61
CA THR A 116 -5.19 3.39 7.90
C THR A 116 -5.81 4.76 7.71
N GLY A 117 -6.81 5.07 8.52
CA GLY A 117 -7.45 6.37 8.56
C GLY A 117 -7.73 6.82 9.98
N TYR A 118 -8.24 8.06 10.08
CA TYR A 118 -8.74 8.63 11.32
C TYR A 118 -10.25 8.84 11.22
N ASN A 119 -10.99 8.46 12.25
CA ASN A 119 -12.40 8.78 12.43
C ASN A 119 -12.64 9.46 13.78
N ASP A 120 -13.84 9.99 14.00
CA ASP A 120 -14.20 10.60 15.28
C ASP A 120 -14.10 9.58 16.42
N GLU A 121 -13.66 10.03 17.60
CA GLU A 121 -13.44 9.17 18.76
C GLU A 121 -14.70 8.40 19.19
N ASP A 122 -15.86 9.03 19.07
CA ASP A 122 -17.20 8.49 19.37
C ASP A 122 -17.76 7.56 18.27
N SER A 123 -17.15 7.54 17.08
CA SER A 123 -17.59 6.68 15.98
C SER A 123 -17.49 5.20 16.38
N PRO A 124 -18.52 4.35 16.18
CA PRO A 124 -18.41 2.93 16.50
C PRO A 124 -17.48 2.16 15.54
N ILE A 125 -17.02 2.79 14.46
CA ILE A 125 -16.21 2.16 13.42
C ILE A 125 -14.79 1.94 13.93
N ILE A 126 -14.37 0.68 13.95
CA ILE A 126 -12.99 0.25 14.25
C ILE A 126 -12.31 -0.37 13.03
N LYS A 127 -13.11 -0.84 12.08
CA LYS A 127 -12.66 -1.45 10.84
C LYS A 127 -13.62 -1.10 9.71
N GLU A 128 -13.07 -0.76 8.56
CA GLU A 128 -13.78 -0.60 7.30
C GLU A 128 -13.26 -1.67 6.32
N THR A 129 -14.16 -2.26 5.55
CA THR A 129 -13.79 -3.24 4.52
C THR A 129 -14.41 -2.80 3.21
N THR A 130 -13.59 -2.73 2.17
CA THR A 130 -13.98 -2.40 0.81
C THR A 130 -13.63 -3.59 -0.07
N GLU A 131 -14.58 -4.08 -0.84
CA GLU A 131 -14.34 -5.16 -1.79
C GLU A 131 -14.35 -4.56 -3.20
N TYR A 132 -13.32 -4.88 -3.96
CA TYR A 132 -13.25 -4.63 -5.39
C TYR A 132 -13.33 -5.96 -6.13
N SER A 133 -13.89 -5.90 -7.33
CA SER A 133 -13.89 -7.01 -8.27
C SER A 133 -13.33 -6.53 -9.60
N ILE A 134 -12.66 -7.44 -10.30
CA ILE A 134 -12.14 -7.23 -11.64
C ILE A 134 -13.32 -7.37 -12.60
N ALA A 135 -13.63 -6.30 -13.35
CA ALA A 135 -14.62 -6.34 -14.42
C ALA A 135 -14.03 -6.88 -15.73
N GLY A 136 -12.70 -6.76 -15.89
CA GLY A 136 -11.97 -7.21 -17.06
C GLY A 136 -10.84 -6.24 -17.43
N PHE A 137 -10.48 -6.24 -18.70
CA PHE A 137 -9.38 -5.45 -19.25
C PHE A 137 -9.90 -4.53 -20.35
N SER A 138 -9.34 -3.33 -20.44
CA SER A 138 -9.54 -2.39 -21.55
C SER A 138 -8.26 -2.26 -22.38
N GLU A 139 -8.33 -1.49 -23.47
CA GLU A 139 -7.13 -1.12 -24.25
C GLU A 139 -6.09 -0.37 -23.40
N ASN A 140 -6.52 0.28 -22.30
CA ASN A 140 -5.69 1.19 -21.51
C ASN A 140 -5.46 0.75 -20.06
N GLY A 141 -5.91 -0.45 -19.66
CA GLY A 141 -5.67 -0.91 -18.29
C GLY A 141 -6.68 -1.91 -17.73
N LEU A 142 -6.46 -2.21 -16.45
CA LEU A 142 -7.27 -3.10 -15.62
C LEU A 142 -8.49 -2.33 -15.10
N ILE A 143 -9.69 -2.88 -15.30
CA ILE A 143 -10.93 -2.27 -14.81
C ILE A 143 -11.32 -2.93 -13.50
N LEU A 144 -11.31 -2.14 -12.42
CA LEU A 144 -11.85 -2.54 -11.12
C LEU A 144 -13.18 -1.85 -10.87
N TYR A 145 -14.07 -2.49 -10.11
CA TYR A 145 -15.25 -1.82 -9.57
C TYR A 145 -15.43 -2.18 -8.10
N LYS A 146 -15.93 -1.22 -7.32
CA LYS A 146 -16.29 -1.47 -5.93
C LYS A 146 -17.53 -2.37 -5.88
N SER A 147 -17.35 -3.59 -5.40
CA SER A 147 -18.41 -4.59 -5.24
C SER A 147 -19.06 -4.54 -3.85
N ARG A 148 -18.37 -4.02 -2.83
CA ARG A 148 -18.91 -3.80 -1.48
C ARG A 148 -18.26 -2.64 -0.74
#